data_AF-A0A3D3SB73-F1
#
_entry.id   AF-A0A3D3SB73-F1
#
_cell.length_a   1.000
_cell.length_b   1.000
_cell.length_c   1.000
_cell.angle_alpha   90.00
_cell.angle_beta   90.00
_cell.angle_gamma   90.00
#
_symmetry.space_group_name_H-M   'P 1'
#
loop_
_entity.id
_entity.type
_entity.pdbx_description
1 polymer ?
#
loop_
_entity_poly.entity_id
_entity_poly.type
_entity_poly.pdbx_seq_one_letter_code
_entity_poly.pdbx_strand_id
1 'polypeptide(L)'
;VPAYAPKFVKETLGEMIAMRGEKIPVSKLPDDGTFPTGTTKYEKRNIAEKIPVWNSDICIQCGNCTMVCPHAVIRLKAYDPKEAAGAPTTFKSVDARGKELAGLKATLQIAPEDCTGCGACVNICPVNDKVNVGRKAINLESQPALREAEVKNWDFFMAIPDTPAKYLNLALPKGIGMRRPLFEFSGACAGCGETPYLKLMTQLFGDRALCANATGCSSIYGGNLPTTPYTTRPDGKGPAWSNSLFED
;
A
#
# COMPACT_ATOMS: atom_id res chain seq x y z
N VAL A 1 -10.91 -14.43 0.58
CA VAL A 1 -11.14 -12.96 0.77
C VAL A 1 -11.92 -12.71 2.07
N PRO A 2 -11.77 -11.54 2.71
CA PRO A 2 -12.48 -11.20 3.96
C PRO A 2 -14.01 -11.17 3.84
N ALA A 3 -14.72 -11.44 4.94
CA ALA A 3 -16.19 -11.48 4.97
C ALA A 3 -16.86 -10.11 4.66
N TYR A 4 -16.17 -9.02 4.98
CA TYR A 4 -16.62 -7.65 4.70
C TYR A 4 -16.41 -7.21 3.24
N ALA A 5 -15.74 -8.02 2.41
CA ALA A 5 -15.51 -7.66 1.01
C ALA A 5 -16.84 -7.52 0.24
N PRO A 6 -16.89 -6.67 -0.81
CA PRO A 6 -18.08 -6.49 -1.64
C PRO A 6 -18.60 -7.81 -2.23
N LYS A 7 -19.91 -7.86 -2.53
CA LYS A 7 -20.57 -9.07 -3.06
C LYS A 7 -19.82 -9.65 -4.26
N PHE A 8 -19.47 -8.82 -5.24
CA PHE A 8 -18.74 -9.25 -6.44
C PHE A 8 -17.35 -9.85 -6.10
N VAL A 9 -16.63 -9.24 -5.14
CA VAL A 9 -15.34 -9.76 -4.67
C VAL A 9 -15.51 -11.12 -4.00
N LYS A 10 -16.54 -11.31 -3.18
CA LYS A 10 -16.76 -12.59 -2.48
C LYS A 10 -17.22 -13.71 -3.42
N GLU A 11 -18.22 -13.42 -4.23
CA GLU A 11 -18.95 -14.43 -4.99
C GLU A 11 -18.38 -14.72 -6.38
N THR A 12 -17.50 -13.87 -6.89
CA THR A 12 -16.89 -14.02 -8.22
C THR A 12 -15.37 -14.08 -8.09
N LEU A 13 -14.73 -12.99 -7.66
CA LEU A 13 -13.27 -12.93 -7.58
C LEU A 13 -12.71 -13.92 -6.55
N GLY A 14 -13.39 -14.09 -5.41
CA GLY A 14 -13.02 -15.04 -4.36
C GLY A 14 -13.09 -16.49 -4.82
N GLU A 15 -14.04 -16.84 -5.69
CA GLU A 15 -14.13 -18.17 -6.30
C GLU A 15 -13.00 -18.40 -7.31
N MET A 16 -12.65 -17.39 -8.12
CA MET A 16 -11.48 -17.44 -9.01
C MET A 16 -10.19 -17.64 -8.21
N ILE A 17 -9.96 -16.85 -7.15
CA ILE A 17 -8.80 -16.95 -6.27
C ILE A 17 -8.72 -18.34 -5.63
N ALA A 18 -9.86 -18.94 -5.30
CA ALA A 18 -9.93 -20.24 -4.66
C ALA A 18 -9.86 -21.42 -5.65
N MET A 19 -9.43 -21.16 -6.90
CA MET A 19 -9.29 -22.16 -7.97
C MET A 19 -10.61 -22.87 -8.30
N ARG A 20 -11.73 -22.13 -8.25
CA ARG A 20 -13.10 -22.60 -8.57
C ARG A 20 -13.77 -21.74 -9.64
N GLY A 21 -12.98 -21.10 -10.51
CA GLY A 21 -13.46 -20.20 -11.54
C GLY A 21 -14.43 -20.88 -12.52
N GLU A 22 -14.27 -22.18 -12.76
CA GLU A 22 -15.12 -23.01 -13.61
C GLU A 22 -16.57 -23.14 -13.12
N LYS A 23 -16.81 -22.86 -11.82
CA LYS A 23 -18.16 -22.91 -11.21
C LYS A 23 -18.93 -21.60 -11.36
N ILE A 24 -18.29 -20.55 -11.83
CA ILE A 24 -18.88 -19.22 -11.94
C ILE A 24 -19.80 -19.21 -13.18
N PRO A 25 -21.12 -18.99 -13.03
CA PRO A 25 -22.00 -18.91 -14.18
C PRO A 25 -21.72 -17.61 -14.96
N VAL A 26 -21.98 -17.64 -16.27
CA VAL A 26 -21.80 -16.48 -17.17
C VAL A 26 -22.53 -15.24 -16.63
N SER A 27 -23.69 -15.42 -15.99
CA SER A 27 -24.48 -14.32 -15.38
C SER A 27 -23.79 -13.58 -14.22
N LYS A 28 -22.64 -14.06 -13.74
CA LYS A 28 -21.81 -13.37 -12.72
C LYS A 28 -20.62 -12.62 -13.31
N LEU A 29 -20.39 -12.72 -14.63
CA LEU A 29 -19.32 -12.00 -15.31
C LEU A 29 -19.86 -10.70 -15.94
N PRO A 30 -19.09 -9.61 -15.95
CA PRO A 30 -19.43 -8.41 -16.73
C PRO A 30 -19.56 -8.75 -18.22
N ASP A 31 -20.55 -8.17 -18.89
CA ASP A 31 -20.84 -8.40 -20.32
C ASP A 31 -19.83 -7.70 -21.24
N ASP A 32 -19.22 -6.61 -20.77
CA ASP A 32 -18.20 -5.83 -21.47
C ASP A 32 -16.76 -6.13 -21.02
N GLY A 33 -16.58 -7.04 -20.06
CA GLY A 33 -15.27 -7.34 -19.47
C GLY A 33 -14.72 -6.26 -18.52
N THR A 34 -15.50 -5.27 -18.10
CA THR A 34 -15.08 -4.24 -17.15
C THR A 34 -15.11 -4.78 -15.71
N PHE A 35 -13.94 -4.88 -15.08
CA PHE A 35 -13.81 -5.33 -13.69
C PHE A 35 -13.71 -4.16 -12.70
N PRO A 36 -14.16 -4.35 -11.44
CA PRO A 36 -14.03 -3.32 -10.42
C PRO A 36 -12.57 -3.09 -10.04
N THR A 37 -12.24 -1.83 -9.78
CA THR A 37 -10.91 -1.40 -9.31
C THR A 37 -10.74 -1.66 -7.80
N GLY A 38 -9.49 -1.64 -7.34
CA GLY A 38 -9.13 -1.64 -5.91
C GLY A 38 -9.45 -2.95 -5.20
N THR A 39 -9.28 -4.08 -5.88
CA THR A 39 -9.66 -5.41 -5.38
C THR A 39 -8.50 -6.19 -4.75
N THR A 40 -7.24 -5.84 -5.05
CA THR A 40 -6.04 -6.47 -4.44
C THR A 40 -6.01 -6.32 -2.92
N LYS A 41 -6.58 -5.24 -2.37
CA LYS A 41 -6.66 -5.00 -0.92
C LYS A 41 -7.44 -6.07 -0.14
N TYR A 42 -8.19 -6.95 -0.82
CA TYR A 42 -8.92 -8.06 -0.22
C TYR A 42 -8.18 -9.40 -0.30
N GLU A 43 -7.00 -9.46 -0.94
CA GLU A 43 -6.27 -10.72 -1.10
C GLU A 43 -5.56 -11.14 0.18
N LYS A 44 -4.80 -10.23 0.80
CA LYS A 44 -4.04 -10.50 2.04
C LYS A 44 -3.21 -11.79 1.93
N ARG A 45 -2.40 -11.87 0.87
CA ARG A 45 -1.72 -13.09 0.41
C ARG A 45 -0.80 -13.72 1.47
N ASN A 46 -0.25 -12.90 2.37
CA ASN A 46 0.58 -13.29 3.51
C ASN A 46 1.74 -14.22 3.12
N ILE A 47 2.55 -13.80 2.15
CA ILE A 47 3.62 -14.61 1.55
C ILE A 47 5.02 -14.31 2.11
N ALA A 48 5.20 -13.21 2.84
CA ALA A 48 6.52 -12.83 3.36
C ALA A 48 6.87 -13.58 4.65
N GLU A 49 8.08 -14.15 4.68
CA GLU A 49 8.67 -14.71 5.91
C GLU A 49 9.14 -13.62 6.87
N LYS A 50 9.61 -12.50 6.33
CA LYS A 50 10.08 -11.34 7.10
C LYS A 50 9.45 -10.05 6.60
N ILE A 51 9.11 -9.16 7.52
CA ILE A 51 8.52 -7.86 7.23
C ILE A 51 9.30 -6.72 7.88
N PRO A 52 9.24 -5.50 7.32
CA PRO A 52 9.92 -4.36 7.91
C PRO A 52 9.29 -3.97 9.25
N VAL A 53 10.12 -3.81 10.29
CA VAL A 53 9.76 -3.28 11.60
C VAL A 53 10.35 -1.89 11.75
N TRP A 54 9.50 -0.93 12.09
CA TRP A 54 9.87 0.45 12.31
C TRP A 54 10.50 0.65 13.71
N ASN A 55 11.69 1.24 13.75
CA ASN A 55 12.30 1.82 14.94
C ASN A 55 12.03 3.33 14.93
N SER A 56 11.04 3.75 15.73
CA SER A 56 10.56 5.13 15.79
C SER A 56 11.54 6.10 16.43
N ASP A 57 12.43 5.62 17.31
CA ASP A 57 13.29 6.48 18.13
C ASP A 57 14.35 7.18 17.27
N ILE A 58 14.90 6.45 16.31
CA ILE A 58 15.94 6.96 15.40
C ILE A 58 15.38 7.43 14.06
N CYS A 59 14.12 7.12 13.73
CA CYS A 59 13.53 7.45 12.43
C CYS A 59 13.41 8.96 12.21
N ILE A 60 13.95 9.45 11.09
CA ILE A 60 13.88 10.86 10.70
C ILE A 60 12.61 11.23 9.90
N GLN A 61 11.70 10.28 9.68
CA GLN A 61 10.42 10.48 8.99
C GLN A 61 10.56 11.07 7.57
N CYS A 62 11.55 10.62 6.80
CA CYS A 62 11.83 11.15 5.45
C CYS A 62 10.90 10.62 4.35
N GLY A 63 10.18 9.51 4.59
CA GLY A 63 9.29 8.89 3.60
C GLY A 63 9.98 8.03 2.52
N ASN A 64 11.32 7.94 2.49
CA ASN A 64 12.00 7.17 1.44
C ASN A 64 11.56 5.70 1.35
N CYS A 65 11.30 5.06 2.50
CA CYS A 65 10.80 3.68 2.54
C CYS A 65 9.41 3.51 1.93
N THR A 66 8.53 4.53 2.04
CA THR A 66 7.20 4.50 1.40
C THR A 66 7.29 4.82 -0.09
N MET A 67 8.26 5.63 -0.49
CA MET A 67 8.52 5.98 -1.88
C MET A 67 8.97 4.77 -2.70
N VAL A 68 9.95 4.01 -2.20
CA VAL A 68 10.53 2.87 -2.95
C VAL A 68 9.73 1.58 -2.83
N CYS A 69 8.72 1.52 -1.96
CA CYS A 69 7.97 0.29 -1.75
C CYS A 69 7.21 -0.09 -3.04
N PRO A 70 7.50 -1.24 -3.66
CA PRO A 70 6.87 -1.63 -4.92
C PRO A 70 5.41 -2.08 -4.78
N HIS A 71 4.94 -2.33 -3.56
CA HIS A 71 3.58 -2.86 -3.31
C HIS A 71 2.74 -1.94 -2.43
N ALA A 72 3.21 -0.73 -2.12
CA ALA A 72 2.53 0.23 -1.26
C ALA A 72 2.17 -0.29 0.15
N VAL A 73 2.97 -1.22 0.68
CA VAL A 73 2.77 -1.88 1.99
C VAL A 73 3.32 -1.10 3.17
N ILE A 74 4.10 -0.05 2.93
CA ILE A 74 4.60 0.85 3.98
C ILE A 74 4.00 2.22 3.72
N ARG A 75 3.31 2.77 4.73
CA ARG A 75 2.64 4.07 4.63
C ARG A 75 3.00 4.95 5.81
N LEU A 76 3.15 6.24 5.54
CA LEU A 76 3.41 7.27 6.53
C LEU A 76 2.22 8.22 6.59
N LYS A 77 1.69 8.49 7.78
CA LYS A 77 0.70 9.54 7.99
C LYS A 77 1.19 10.51 9.05
N ALA A 78 0.85 11.78 8.88
CA ALA A 78 0.86 12.78 9.95
C ALA A 78 -0.59 13.20 10.24
N TYR A 79 -0.99 13.17 11.51
CA TYR A 79 -2.38 13.31 11.93
C TYR A 79 -2.50 13.98 13.31
N ASP A 80 -3.68 14.50 13.62
CA ASP A 80 -3.98 15.13 14.91
C ASP A 80 -3.86 14.09 16.04
N PRO A 81 -3.22 14.39 17.18
CA PRO A 81 -3.07 13.45 18.30
C PRO A 81 -4.37 12.75 18.73
N LYS A 82 -5.54 13.39 18.59
CA LYS A 82 -6.83 12.79 18.93
C LYS A 82 -7.18 11.57 18.09
N GLU A 83 -6.67 11.47 16.86
CA GLU A 83 -6.93 10.34 15.96
C GLU A 83 -6.20 9.06 16.41
N ALA A 84 -5.24 9.17 17.34
CA ALA A 84 -4.62 8.01 18.01
C ALA A 84 -5.41 7.53 19.24
N ALA A 85 -6.55 8.14 19.57
CA ALA A 85 -7.40 7.65 20.66
C ALA A 85 -7.90 6.23 20.36
N GLY A 86 -7.78 5.34 21.34
CA GLY A 86 -8.19 3.94 21.18
C GLY A 86 -7.25 3.09 20.31
N ALA A 87 -6.04 3.59 20.01
CA ALA A 87 -5.05 2.82 19.28
C ALA A 87 -4.72 1.50 20.00
N PRO A 88 -4.45 0.40 19.25
CA PRO A 88 -3.93 -0.83 19.84
C PRO A 88 -2.67 -0.56 20.68
N THR A 89 -2.43 -1.38 21.71
CA THR A 89 -1.27 -1.21 22.61
C THR A 89 0.08 -1.29 21.88
N THR A 90 0.13 -1.99 20.76
CA THR A 90 1.30 -2.15 19.90
C THR A 90 1.44 -1.06 18.82
N PHE A 91 0.48 -0.15 18.71
CA PHE A 91 0.47 0.88 17.69
C PHE A 91 1.50 1.96 18.02
N LYS A 92 2.49 2.12 17.15
CA LYS A 92 3.54 3.13 17.32
C LYS A 92 3.08 4.49 16.80
N SER A 93 3.20 5.51 17.64
CA SER A 93 2.91 6.89 17.30
C SER A 93 3.93 7.80 17.97
N VAL A 94 4.59 8.65 17.20
CA VAL A 94 5.58 9.61 17.72
C VAL A 94 5.28 11.01 17.22
N ASP A 95 5.93 12.03 17.78
CA ASP A 95 5.76 13.39 17.30
C ASP A 95 6.23 13.52 15.85
N ALA A 96 5.43 14.20 15.03
CA ALA A 96 5.78 14.48 13.66
C ALA A 96 6.98 15.45 13.61
N ARG A 97 7.99 15.12 12.80
CA ARG A 97 9.20 15.93 12.62
C ARG A 97 8.99 16.91 11.48
N GLY A 98 9.45 18.14 11.64
CA GLY A 98 9.30 19.23 10.65
C GLY A 98 8.42 20.35 11.18
N LYS A 99 8.81 21.61 10.92
CA LYS A 99 8.10 22.79 11.46
C LYS A 99 6.64 22.84 10.98
N GLU A 100 6.41 22.40 9.75
CA GLU A 100 5.11 22.33 9.11
C GLU A 100 4.16 21.29 9.73
N LEU A 101 4.69 20.31 10.46
CA LEU A 101 3.93 19.24 11.13
C LEU A 101 3.92 19.39 12.65
N ALA A 102 4.36 20.53 13.19
CA ALA A 102 4.44 20.75 14.63
C ALA A 102 3.07 20.53 15.30
N GLY A 103 3.07 19.77 16.40
CA GLY A 103 1.86 19.41 17.15
C GLY A 103 1.11 18.19 16.60
N LEU A 104 1.49 17.65 15.44
CA LEU A 104 0.91 16.41 14.91
C LEU A 104 1.67 15.19 15.42
N LYS A 105 1.01 14.03 15.37
CA LYS A 105 1.63 12.71 15.48
C LYS A 105 1.95 12.16 14.09
N ALA A 106 2.93 11.27 14.02
CA ALA A 106 3.28 10.53 12.83
C ALA A 106 3.43 9.03 13.13
N THR A 107 2.96 8.22 12.19
CA THR A 107 3.12 6.76 12.21
C THR A 107 3.58 6.26 10.84
N LEU A 108 4.64 5.44 10.84
CA LEU A 108 5.01 4.60 9.70
C LEU A 108 4.46 3.19 9.94
N GLN A 109 3.42 2.81 9.21
CA GLN A 109 2.74 1.53 9.39
C GLN A 109 2.99 0.59 8.21
N ILE A 110 3.05 -0.71 8.52
CA ILE A 110 3.31 -1.79 7.56
C ILE A 110 2.06 -2.67 7.43
N ALA A 111 1.69 -3.03 6.21
CA ALA A 111 0.66 -4.03 5.90
C ALA A 111 1.31 -5.41 5.92
N PRO A 112 1.15 -6.20 7.01
CA PRO A 112 1.92 -7.43 7.19
C PRO A 112 1.57 -8.50 6.15
N GLU A 113 0.29 -8.57 5.75
CA GLU A 113 -0.22 -9.63 4.85
C GLU A 113 -0.06 -9.29 3.36
N ASP A 114 0.34 -8.07 3.02
CA ASP A 114 0.58 -7.67 1.63
C ASP A 114 2.07 -7.51 1.32
N CYS A 115 2.92 -7.47 2.35
CA CYS A 115 4.36 -7.37 2.20
C CYS A 115 4.94 -8.60 1.49
N THR A 116 5.94 -8.37 0.64
CA THR A 116 6.66 -9.44 -0.07
C THR A 116 8.08 -9.66 0.47
N GLY A 117 8.46 -8.98 1.55
CA GLY A 117 9.77 -9.15 2.20
C GLY A 117 10.99 -8.70 1.39
N CYS A 118 10.84 -7.89 0.34
CA CYS A 118 11.93 -7.58 -0.60
C CYS A 118 13.10 -6.73 -0.04
N GLY A 119 12.93 -6.11 1.13
CA GLY A 119 14.00 -5.33 1.78
C GLY A 119 14.35 -3.98 1.14
N ALA A 120 13.71 -3.56 0.03
CA ALA A 120 14.01 -2.28 -0.63
C ALA A 120 13.90 -1.06 0.31
N CYS A 121 12.93 -1.09 1.23
CA CYS A 121 12.71 -0.08 2.26
C CYS A 121 13.86 0.04 3.28
N VAL A 122 14.49 -1.09 3.64
CA VAL A 122 15.65 -1.14 4.52
C VAL A 122 16.87 -0.63 3.77
N ASN A 123 17.05 -1.07 2.51
CA ASN A 123 18.17 -0.65 1.69
C ASN A 123 18.23 0.88 1.54
N ILE A 124 17.10 1.52 1.20
CA ILE A 124 17.05 2.98 1.00
C ILE A 124 17.08 3.79 2.30
N CYS A 125 16.88 3.16 3.46
CA CYS A 125 16.82 3.91 4.72
C CYS A 125 18.19 4.57 4.98
N PRO A 126 18.25 5.91 5.12
CA PRO A 126 19.50 6.64 5.29
C PRO A 126 19.99 6.66 6.74
N VAL A 127 19.17 6.21 7.68
CA VAL A 127 19.48 6.25 9.12
C VAL A 127 20.14 4.94 9.52
N ASN A 128 21.36 5.03 10.06
CA ASN A 128 22.04 3.93 10.73
C ASN A 128 21.86 4.07 12.25
N ASP A 129 21.60 2.96 12.92
CA ASP A 129 21.59 2.86 14.37
C ASP A 129 23.04 2.98 14.89
N LYS A 130 23.25 3.89 15.85
CA LYS A 130 24.58 4.13 16.44
C LYS A 130 24.95 3.12 17.53
N VAL A 131 23.95 2.45 18.10
CA VAL A 131 24.11 1.46 19.18
C VAL A 131 24.20 0.06 18.59
N ASN A 132 23.28 -0.27 17.68
CA ASN A 132 23.24 -1.59 17.04
C ASN A 132 23.78 -1.51 15.61
N VAL A 133 25.10 -1.66 15.47
CA VAL A 133 25.78 -1.59 14.16
C VAL A 133 25.13 -2.54 13.15
N GLY A 134 24.87 -2.02 11.94
CA GLY A 134 24.20 -2.77 10.86
C GLY A 134 22.67 -2.68 10.88
N ARG A 135 22.06 -2.16 11.95
CA ARG A 135 20.62 -1.86 11.98
C ARG A 135 20.35 -0.43 11.51
N LYS A 136 19.14 -0.24 10.98
CA LYS A 136 18.62 1.05 10.50
C LYS A 136 17.33 1.43 11.23
N ALA A 137 16.73 2.56 10.86
CA ALA A 137 15.40 2.95 11.39
C ALA A 137 14.25 2.01 10.97
N ILE A 138 14.51 1.10 10.03
CA ILE A 138 13.58 0.06 9.59
C ILE A 138 14.39 -1.18 9.21
N ASN A 139 14.01 -2.37 9.69
CA ASN A 139 14.75 -3.62 9.45
C ASN A 139 13.78 -4.79 9.24
N LEU A 140 14.20 -5.82 8.52
CA LEU A 140 13.37 -7.01 8.34
C LEU A 140 13.43 -7.90 9.59
N GLU A 141 12.26 -8.27 10.10
CA GLU A 141 12.09 -9.19 11.23
C GLU A 141 11.08 -10.29 10.89
N SER A 142 11.08 -11.38 11.65
CA SER A 142 10.19 -12.53 11.46
C SER A 142 8.71 -12.12 11.47
N GLN A 143 8.01 -12.38 10.36
CA GLN A 143 6.62 -11.98 10.16
C GLN A 143 5.63 -12.75 11.06
N PRO A 144 5.74 -14.08 11.25
CA PRO A 144 4.77 -14.84 12.05
C PRO A 144 4.54 -14.29 13.46
N ALA A 145 5.59 -13.80 14.13
CA ALA A 145 5.49 -13.25 15.48
C ALA A 145 4.82 -11.86 15.54
N LEU A 146 4.71 -11.17 14.40
CA LEU A 146 4.24 -9.79 14.29
C LEU A 146 2.84 -9.69 13.67
N ARG A 147 2.45 -10.69 12.86
CA ARG A 147 1.26 -10.65 12.00
C ARG A 147 0.02 -10.13 12.71
N GLU A 148 -0.37 -10.78 13.80
CA GLU A 148 -1.65 -10.52 14.45
C GLU A 148 -1.73 -9.10 15.04
N ALA A 149 -0.64 -8.62 15.63
CA ALA A 149 -0.55 -7.26 16.15
C ALA A 149 -0.54 -6.24 15.01
N GLU A 150 0.26 -6.49 13.97
CA GLU A 150 0.40 -5.57 12.85
C GLU A 150 -0.85 -5.51 11.95
N VAL A 151 -1.66 -6.56 11.87
CA VAL A 151 -2.97 -6.52 11.20
C VAL A 151 -3.89 -5.53 11.93
N LYS A 152 -3.97 -5.61 13.27
CA LYS A 152 -4.77 -4.66 14.07
C LYS A 152 -4.24 -3.23 13.97
N ASN A 153 -2.92 -3.06 13.99
CA ASN A 153 -2.28 -1.76 13.80
C ASN A 153 -2.56 -1.20 12.40
N TRP A 154 -2.50 -2.04 11.37
CA TRP A 154 -2.80 -1.67 9.98
C TRP A 154 -4.25 -1.23 9.82
N ASP A 155 -5.20 -1.98 10.37
CA ASP A 155 -6.62 -1.65 10.31
C ASP A 155 -6.91 -0.31 11.03
N PHE A 156 -6.34 -0.12 12.22
CA PHE A 156 -6.42 1.16 12.94
C PHE A 156 -5.81 2.31 12.13
N PHE A 157 -4.60 2.12 11.59
CA PHE A 157 -3.92 3.11 10.75
C PHE A 157 -4.74 3.50 9.52
N MET A 158 -5.43 2.55 8.90
CA MET A 158 -6.27 2.79 7.74
C MET A 158 -7.55 3.58 8.09
N ALA A 159 -8.04 3.48 9.33
CA ALA A 159 -9.16 4.27 9.84
C ALA A 159 -8.78 5.73 10.14
N ILE A 160 -7.51 6.01 10.47
CA ILE A 160 -7.03 7.40 10.64
C ILE A 160 -7.17 8.16 9.30
N PRO A 161 -7.65 9.41 9.29
CA PRO A 161 -7.69 10.24 8.09
C PRO A 161 -6.34 10.36 7.39
N ASP A 162 -6.33 10.54 6.06
CA ASP A 162 -5.10 10.83 5.35
C ASP A 162 -4.52 12.19 5.78
N THR A 163 -3.20 12.31 5.71
CA THR A 163 -2.50 13.58 6.00
C THR A 163 -3.10 14.71 5.16
N PRO A 164 -3.62 15.80 5.77
CA PRO A 164 -4.24 16.88 5.03
C PRO A 164 -3.31 17.51 4.00
N ALA A 165 -3.82 17.84 2.81
CA ALA A 165 -3.04 18.35 1.69
C ALA A 165 -2.19 19.60 2.01
N LYS A 166 -2.68 20.46 2.93
CA LYS A 166 -1.94 21.66 3.40
C LYS A 166 -0.58 21.35 4.04
N TYR A 167 -0.38 20.13 4.51
CA TYR A 167 0.88 19.67 5.11
C TYR A 167 1.81 18.97 4.12
N LEU A 168 1.37 18.73 2.88
CA LEU A 168 2.09 17.93 1.91
C LEU A 168 2.85 18.81 0.92
N ASN A 169 4.16 18.92 1.08
CA ASN A 169 5.03 19.45 0.02
C ASN A 169 5.35 18.35 -1.00
N LEU A 170 4.63 18.34 -2.12
CA LEU A 170 4.75 17.33 -3.18
C LEU A 170 6.00 17.49 -4.06
N ALA A 171 6.81 18.54 -3.84
CA ALA A 171 8.14 18.63 -4.46
C ALA A 171 9.19 17.79 -3.70
N LEU A 172 8.84 17.24 -2.53
CA LEU A 172 9.76 16.49 -1.68
C LEU A 172 9.29 15.05 -1.45
N PRO A 173 10.20 14.06 -1.38
CA PRO A 173 9.88 12.66 -1.09
C PRO A 173 9.02 12.46 0.17
N LYS A 174 9.24 13.27 1.21
CA LYS A 174 8.47 13.21 2.47
C LYS A 174 6.99 13.51 2.26
N GLY A 175 6.67 14.61 1.56
CA GLY A 175 5.28 15.01 1.32
C GLY A 175 4.57 14.04 0.38
N ILE A 176 5.24 13.56 -0.67
CA ILE A 176 4.69 12.53 -1.55
C ILE A 176 4.49 11.22 -0.77
N GLY A 177 5.47 10.81 0.02
CA GLY A 177 5.45 9.58 0.81
C GLY A 177 4.36 9.52 1.87
N MET A 178 3.75 10.66 2.22
CA MET A 178 2.59 10.79 3.11
C MET A 178 1.24 10.83 2.38
N ARG A 179 1.23 10.96 1.05
CA ARG A 179 0.02 10.96 0.24
C ARG A 179 -0.43 9.53 -0.03
N ARG A 180 -1.74 9.27 0.03
CA ARG A 180 -2.30 7.94 -0.26
C ARG A 180 -1.89 7.44 -1.65
N PRO A 181 -1.29 6.25 -1.78
CA PRO A 181 -1.07 5.61 -3.07
C PRO A 181 -2.38 5.08 -3.65
N LEU A 182 -2.56 5.20 -4.98
CA LEU A 182 -3.72 4.64 -5.69
C LEU A 182 -3.33 3.50 -6.64
N PHE A 183 -2.18 2.89 -6.37
CA PHE A 183 -1.69 1.64 -6.94
C PHE A 183 -1.08 0.83 -5.79
N GLU A 184 -1.73 -0.26 -5.39
CA GLU A 184 -1.40 -1.01 -4.17
C GLU A 184 -1.51 -2.52 -4.36
N PHE A 185 -0.59 -3.25 -3.71
CA PHE A 185 -0.65 -4.71 -3.55
C PHE A 185 -0.71 -5.51 -4.87
N SER A 186 -0.04 -5.04 -5.92
CA SER A 186 -0.04 -5.71 -7.22
C SER A 186 0.60 -7.10 -7.20
N GLY A 187 0.32 -7.89 -8.24
CA GLY A 187 0.95 -9.20 -8.46
C GLY A 187 2.41 -9.16 -8.90
N ALA A 188 3.06 -7.99 -8.90
CA ALA A 188 4.45 -7.85 -9.34
C ALA A 188 5.44 -8.58 -8.42
N CYS A 189 6.61 -8.91 -8.97
CA CYS A 189 7.70 -9.58 -8.23
C CYS A 189 8.12 -8.80 -6.98
N ALA A 190 8.64 -9.51 -5.97
CA ALA A 190 9.24 -8.91 -4.79
C ALA A 190 10.42 -8.00 -5.21
N GLY A 191 10.31 -6.70 -4.95
CA GLY A 191 11.35 -5.74 -5.37
C GLY A 191 11.26 -5.29 -6.83
N CYS A 192 10.10 -5.42 -7.48
CA CYS A 192 9.89 -4.94 -8.85
C CYS A 192 10.33 -3.48 -9.02
N GLY A 193 11.09 -3.21 -10.09
CA GLY A 193 11.60 -1.87 -10.39
C GLY A 193 10.59 -0.92 -11.04
N GLU A 194 9.45 -1.43 -11.53
CA GLU A 194 8.46 -0.64 -12.27
C GLU A 194 7.41 0.02 -11.34
N THR A 195 6.84 -0.76 -10.42
CA THR A 195 5.67 -0.34 -9.66
C THR A 195 5.88 0.84 -8.69
N PRO A 196 7.08 1.13 -8.14
CA PRO A 196 7.29 2.38 -7.40
C PRO A 196 6.99 3.63 -8.25
N TYR A 197 7.27 3.59 -9.57
CA TYR A 197 6.99 4.70 -10.48
C TYR A 197 5.49 4.88 -10.74
N LEU A 198 4.76 3.79 -10.96
CA LEU A 198 3.30 3.85 -11.10
C LEU A 198 2.63 4.34 -9.81
N LYS A 199 3.04 3.79 -8.67
CA LYS A 199 2.59 4.26 -7.35
C LYS A 199 2.82 5.76 -7.19
N LEU A 200 4.01 6.25 -7.50
CA LEU A 200 4.34 7.68 -7.46
C LEU A 200 3.43 8.51 -8.38
N MET A 201 3.26 8.09 -9.64
CA MET A 201 2.36 8.75 -10.59
C MET A 201 0.95 8.87 -10.02
N THR A 202 0.41 7.79 -9.45
CA THR A 202 -0.93 7.82 -8.86
C THR A 202 -1.04 8.71 -7.62
N GLN A 203 0.03 8.83 -6.83
CA GLN A 203 0.06 9.75 -5.69
C GLN A 203 0.00 11.21 -6.16
N LEU A 204 0.60 11.56 -7.31
CA LEU A 204 0.61 12.92 -7.81
C LEU A 204 -0.65 13.28 -8.62
N PHE A 205 -1.11 12.38 -9.49
CA PHE A 205 -2.11 12.67 -10.53
C PHE A 205 -3.27 11.68 -10.59
N GLY A 206 -3.28 10.67 -9.71
CA GLY A 206 -4.22 9.55 -9.82
C GLY A 206 -5.69 9.93 -9.66
N ASP A 207 -6.02 11.14 -9.23
CA ASP A 207 -7.41 11.60 -9.13
C ASP A 207 -8.03 12.07 -10.44
N ARG A 208 -7.22 12.14 -11.49
CA ARG A 208 -7.61 12.55 -12.84
C ARG A 208 -6.82 11.83 -13.93
N ALA A 209 -6.17 10.72 -13.58
CA ALA A 209 -5.35 9.96 -14.52
C ALA A 209 -6.21 9.01 -15.37
N LEU A 210 -5.90 8.97 -16.66
CA LEU A 210 -6.36 7.97 -17.61
C LEU A 210 -5.11 7.20 -18.08
N CYS A 211 -5.11 5.88 -17.90
CA CYS A 211 -3.99 5.01 -18.23
C CYS A 211 -4.36 4.12 -19.41
N ALA A 212 -3.74 4.34 -20.56
CA ALA A 212 -3.70 3.39 -21.66
C ALA A 212 -2.39 2.59 -21.52
N ASN A 213 -2.50 1.31 -21.18
CA ASN A 213 -1.37 0.48 -20.81
C ASN A 213 -1.11 -0.56 -21.89
N ALA A 214 0.02 -0.48 -22.57
CA ALA A 214 0.44 -1.51 -23.52
C ALA A 214 0.60 -2.88 -22.82
N THR A 215 0.42 -3.96 -23.57
CA THR A 215 0.61 -5.32 -23.05
C THR A 215 2.07 -5.57 -22.65
N GLY A 216 2.27 -6.25 -21.53
CA GLY A 216 3.58 -6.50 -20.92
C GLY A 216 3.47 -6.65 -19.41
N CYS A 217 4.60 -6.68 -18.68
CA CYS A 217 4.61 -6.80 -17.22
C CYS A 217 3.63 -5.84 -16.53
N SER A 218 3.57 -4.59 -17.00
CA SER A 218 2.66 -3.56 -16.49
C SER A 218 1.18 -3.89 -16.65
N SER A 219 0.78 -4.53 -17.74
CA SER A 219 -0.59 -5.03 -17.90
C SER A 219 -0.87 -6.24 -17.00
N ILE A 220 0.13 -7.12 -16.80
CA ILE A 220 -0.03 -8.33 -15.99
C ILE A 220 -0.18 -7.97 -14.52
N TYR A 221 0.78 -7.25 -13.92
CA TYR A 221 0.61 -6.86 -12.52
C TYR A 221 -0.45 -5.76 -12.34
N GLY A 222 -0.82 -5.04 -13.41
CA GLY A 222 -1.76 -3.91 -13.40
C GLY A 222 -3.21 -4.28 -13.63
N GLY A 223 -3.49 -5.47 -14.19
CA GLY A 223 -4.84 -5.89 -14.58
C GLY A 223 -5.03 -7.39 -14.80
N ASN A 224 -4.13 -8.27 -14.32
CA ASN A 224 -4.37 -9.71 -14.39
C ASN A 224 -5.45 -10.14 -13.40
N LEU A 225 -6.60 -10.54 -13.94
CA LEU A 225 -7.73 -11.03 -13.16
C LEU A 225 -7.32 -12.23 -12.28
N PRO A 226 -7.89 -12.35 -11.07
CA PRO A 226 -9.13 -11.71 -10.63
C PRO A 226 -8.98 -10.35 -9.92
N THR A 227 -7.76 -9.84 -9.69
CA THR A 227 -7.58 -8.63 -8.86
C THR A 227 -6.84 -7.51 -9.59
N THR A 228 -7.17 -6.28 -9.23
CA THR A 228 -6.66 -5.05 -9.85
C THR A 228 -6.05 -4.13 -8.77
N PRO A 229 -4.81 -3.66 -8.93
CA PRO A 229 -4.09 -2.86 -7.93
C PRO A 229 -4.39 -1.36 -7.95
N TYR A 230 -4.88 -0.83 -9.07
CA TYR A 230 -5.38 0.54 -9.11
C TYR A 230 -6.53 0.66 -8.12
N THR A 231 -6.68 1.78 -7.43
CA THR A 231 -7.72 1.96 -6.39
C THR A 231 -8.18 3.41 -6.34
N THR A 232 -9.13 3.71 -5.46
CA THR A 232 -9.76 5.03 -5.34
C THR A 232 -9.46 5.69 -4.00
N ARG A 233 -9.52 7.01 -4.01
CA ARG A 233 -9.59 7.86 -2.81
C ARG A 233 -10.95 7.70 -2.10
N PRO A 234 -11.09 8.24 -0.87
CA PRO A 234 -12.38 8.23 -0.17
C PRO A 234 -13.52 8.93 -0.94
N ASP A 235 -13.22 9.87 -1.83
CA ASP A 235 -14.20 10.55 -2.70
C ASP A 235 -14.55 9.75 -3.97
N GLY A 236 -14.05 8.51 -4.09
CA GLY A 236 -14.32 7.63 -5.22
C GLY A 236 -13.46 7.90 -6.46
N LYS A 237 -12.61 8.93 -6.46
CA LYS A 237 -11.74 9.25 -7.61
C LYS A 237 -10.47 8.41 -7.58
N GLY A 238 -10.05 7.92 -8.74
CA GLY A 238 -8.84 7.13 -8.93
C GLY A 238 -8.51 7.00 -10.42
N PRO A 239 -7.37 6.38 -10.76
CA PRO A 239 -6.98 6.20 -12.14
C PRO A 239 -8.00 5.30 -12.85
N ALA A 240 -8.47 5.74 -14.02
CA ALA A 240 -9.11 4.83 -14.97
C ALA A 240 -8.02 4.16 -15.80
N TRP A 241 -8.09 2.84 -15.94
CA TRP A 241 -7.05 2.02 -16.56
C TRP A 241 -7.67 1.12 -17.63
N SER A 242 -6.97 1.00 -18.75
CA SER A 242 -7.32 0.11 -19.85
C SER A 242 -6.05 -0.45 -20.49
N ASN A 243 -6.15 -1.68 -21.01
CA ASN A 243 -5.16 -2.31 -21.86
C ASN A 243 -5.88 -2.71 -23.15
N SER A 244 -5.44 -2.13 -24.28
CA SER A 244 -5.91 -2.51 -25.61
C SER A 244 -5.11 -3.74 -26.06
N LEU A 245 -4.02 -3.55 -26.80
CA LEU A 245 -3.12 -4.61 -27.21
C LEU A 245 -1.67 -4.26 -26.87
N PHE A 246 -0.74 -4.97 -27.48
CA PHE A 246 0.68 -4.69 -27.32
C PHE A 246 1.15 -3.55 -28.24
N GLU A 247 0.54 -3.48 -29.41
CA GLU A 247 0.93 -2.66 -30.55
C GLU A 247 0.20 -1.31 -30.65
N ASP A 248 -0.82 -1.06 -29.81
CA ASP A 248 -1.65 0.16 -29.82
C ASP A 248 -1.88 0.82 -28.44
#